data_AF-A0A2N5TC05-F1
#
_entry.id   AF-A0A2N5TC05-F1
#
_cell.length_a   1.000
_cell.length_b   1.000
_cell.length_c   1.000
_cell.angle_alpha   90.00
_cell.angle_beta   90.00
_cell.angle_gamma   90.00
#
_symmetry.space_group_name_H-M   'P 1'
#
loop_
_entity.id
_entity.type
_entity.pdbx_description
1 polymer ?
#
loop_
_entity_poly.entity_id
_entity_poly.type
_entity_poly.pdbx_seq_one_letter_code
_entity_poly.pdbx_strand_id
1 'polypeptide(L)'
;MLLLGTVLSTQALNFQRKLVARSTDDNKQLLRGEVTITQVSVSCTEATESIKASCDTNDTVQLKESVTSVQVSVTQLKTIVESFDGSSATTHKTTVVGIFSSYFTMINTISETPNGKRVCQQQLSQINESFLSISSVYSTMGIDLQKEFQGSPEYNTKAFDQLGLPPPFAENSAAAANAEEESTSDGKETSEKADQDE
;
A
#
# COMPACT_ATOMS: atom_id res chain seq x y z
N MET A 1 -65.13 8.10 -9.78
CA MET A 1 -64.48 9.34 -9.27
C MET A 1 -63.69 8.97 -8.02
N LEU A 2 -62.49 9.57 -7.88
CA LEU A 2 -61.47 9.43 -6.82
C LEU A 2 -60.60 8.15 -6.89
N LEU A 3 -59.48 8.15 -7.63
CA LEU A 3 -58.13 8.74 -7.42
C LEU A 3 -57.20 7.91 -6.52
N LEU A 4 -56.20 7.32 -7.19
CA LEU A 4 -54.95 6.76 -6.67
C LEU A 4 -54.20 7.76 -5.79
N GLY A 5 -53.51 7.24 -4.78
CA GLY A 5 -52.50 7.99 -4.02
C GLY A 5 -51.78 7.11 -3.00
N THR A 6 -50.96 6.17 -3.45
CA THR A 6 -49.95 5.54 -2.59
C THR A 6 -48.80 6.53 -2.38
N VAL A 7 -48.75 7.15 -1.20
CA VAL A 7 -47.60 7.96 -0.80
C VAL A 7 -46.54 7.03 -0.22
N LEU A 8 -45.45 6.86 -0.97
CA LEU A 8 -44.17 6.35 -0.48
C LEU A 8 -43.70 7.26 0.66
N SER A 9 -43.60 6.72 1.88
CA SER A 9 -42.97 7.43 2.99
C SER A 9 -41.52 6.97 3.10
N THR A 10 -40.62 7.63 2.38
CA THR A 10 -39.18 7.61 2.62
C THR A 10 -38.81 8.84 3.42
N GLN A 11 -38.62 8.71 4.74
CA GLN A 11 -37.93 9.75 5.53
C GLN A 11 -36.98 9.10 6.54
N ALA A 12 -35.73 9.01 6.07
CA ALA A 12 -34.46 9.12 6.78
C ALA A 12 -34.47 8.96 8.31
N LEU A 13 -33.89 7.85 8.78
CA LEU A 13 -33.25 7.82 10.08
C LEU A 13 -32.11 8.85 10.06
N ASN A 14 -32.35 9.98 10.73
CA ASN A 14 -31.34 10.96 11.12
C ASN A 14 -30.32 10.28 12.05
N PHE A 15 -29.34 9.59 11.46
CA PHE A 15 -28.09 9.31 12.15
C PHE A 15 -27.33 10.63 12.23
N GLN A 16 -27.65 11.44 13.26
CA GLN A 16 -26.68 12.39 13.75
C GLN A 16 -25.52 11.58 14.30
N ARG A 17 -24.55 11.25 13.43
CA ARG A 17 -23.19 10.96 13.85
C ARG A 17 -22.74 12.21 14.59
N LYS A 18 -22.93 12.18 15.91
CA LYS A 18 -22.22 13.02 16.85
C LYS A 18 -20.74 12.82 16.51
N LEU A 19 -20.18 13.79 15.78
CA LEU A 19 -18.75 13.96 15.64
C LEU A 19 -18.24 14.15 17.06
N VAL A 20 -17.84 13.05 17.68
CA VAL A 20 -17.01 13.09 18.87
C VAL A 20 -15.71 13.67 18.37
N ALA A 21 -15.51 14.97 18.59
CA ALA A 21 -14.20 15.57 18.54
C ALA A 21 -13.36 14.80 19.57
N ARG A 22 -12.65 13.78 19.09
CA ARG A 22 -11.63 13.11 19.87
C ARG A 22 -10.54 14.15 19.98
N SER A 23 -10.48 14.82 21.13
CA SER A 23 -9.33 15.62 21.53
C SER A 23 -8.12 14.70 21.44
N THR A 24 -7.40 14.79 20.34
CA THR A 24 -6.12 14.11 20.19
C THR A 24 -5.11 14.95 20.92
N ASP A 25 -4.57 14.39 22.00
CA ASP A 25 -3.22 14.72 22.44
C ASP A 25 -2.29 14.19 21.32
N ASP A 26 -2.20 14.96 20.22
CA ASP A 26 -1.54 14.58 18.97
C ASP A 26 -0.11 14.11 19.23
N ASN A 27 0.57 14.75 20.20
CA ASN A 27 1.91 14.39 20.62
C ASN A 27 2.02 12.98 21.22
N LYS A 28 1.05 12.55 22.05
CA LYS A 28 1.10 11.21 22.64
C LYS A 28 0.79 10.10 21.65
N GLN A 29 -0.09 10.35 20.68
CA GLN A 29 -0.35 9.38 19.61
C GLN A 29 0.80 9.29 18.62
N LEU A 30 1.42 10.42 18.27
CA LEU A 30 2.59 10.47 17.40
C LEU A 30 3.76 9.67 18.00
N LEU A 31 4.07 9.88 19.29
CA LEU A 31 5.10 9.12 20.00
C LEU A 31 4.78 7.62 20.08
N ARG A 32 3.50 7.25 20.25
CA ARG A 32 3.10 5.83 20.26
C ARG A 32 3.22 5.19 18.87
N GLY A 33 2.86 5.91 17.80
CA GLY A 33 3.04 5.46 16.43
C GLY A 33 4.52 5.27 16.07
N GLU A 34 5.35 6.24 16.42
CA GLU A 34 6.80 6.24 16.15
C GLU A 34 7.53 5.08 16.85
N VAL A 35 7.26 4.86 18.14
CA VAL A 35 7.80 3.70 18.88
C VAL A 35 7.36 2.38 18.22
N THR A 36 6.12 2.33 17.74
CA THR A 36 5.58 1.09 17.18
C THR A 36 6.15 0.78 15.79
N ILE A 37 6.35 1.79 14.93
CA ILE A 37 6.95 1.59 13.59
C ILE A 37 8.41 1.16 13.73
N THR A 38 9.15 1.79 14.63
CA THR A 38 10.55 1.41 14.91
C THR A 38 10.63 -0.02 15.43
N GLN A 39 9.73 -0.40 16.35
CA GLN A 39 9.66 -1.78 16.84
C GLN A 39 9.34 -2.77 15.72
N VAL A 40 8.39 -2.46 14.84
CA VAL A 40 8.09 -3.30 13.68
C VAL A 40 9.31 -3.44 12.77
N SER A 41 10.06 -2.36 12.53
CA SER A 41 11.28 -2.40 11.73
C SER A 41 12.31 -3.37 12.32
N VAL A 42 12.57 -3.27 13.63
CA VAL A 42 13.50 -4.17 14.32
C VAL A 42 13.01 -5.62 14.21
N SER A 43 11.73 -5.88 14.49
CA SER A 43 11.16 -7.23 14.44
C SER A 43 11.20 -7.82 13.03
N CYS A 44 11.00 -7.03 11.97
CA CYS A 44 11.12 -7.51 10.59
C CYS A 44 12.58 -7.85 10.23
N THR A 45 13.55 -7.04 10.67
CA THR A 45 14.98 -7.32 10.47
C THR A 45 15.39 -8.62 11.17
N GLU A 46 15.09 -8.74 12.47
CA GLU A 46 15.42 -9.93 13.27
C GLU A 46 14.75 -11.19 12.70
N ALA A 47 13.48 -11.10 12.31
CA ALA A 47 12.78 -12.22 11.70
C ALA A 47 13.38 -12.59 10.34
N THR A 48 13.85 -11.63 9.55
CA THR A 48 14.53 -11.90 8.28
C THR A 48 15.84 -12.67 8.49
N GLU A 49 16.63 -12.31 9.49
CA GLU A 49 17.83 -13.06 9.88
C GLU A 49 17.49 -14.47 10.34
N SER A 50 16.45 -14.62 11.16
CA SER A 50 15.97 -15.94 11.59
C SER A 50 15.49 -16.79 10.42
N ILE A 51 14.77 -16.21 9.45
CA ILE A 51 14.31 -16.91 8.25
C ILE A 51 15.50 -17.44 7.46
N LYS A 52 16.52 -16.62 7.27
CA LYS A 52 17.76 -17.05 6.62
C LYS A 52 18.40 -18.25 7.32
N ALA A 53 18.56 -18.17 8.65
CA ALA A 53 19.11 -19.27 9.42
C ALA A 53 18.25 -20.56 9.33
N SER A 54 16.92 -20.42 9.36
CA SER A 54 16.00 -21.57 9.22
C SER A 54 16.05 -22.18 7.82
N CYS A 55 16.21 -21.36 6.77
CA CYS A 55 16.42 -21.86 5.40
C CYS A 55 17.75 -22.61 5.27
N ASP A 56 18.85 -22.05 5.80
CA ASP A 56 20.18 -22.66 5.76
C ASP A 56 20.21 -24.02 6.47
N THR A 57 19.43 -24.18 7.54
CA THR A 57 19.33 -25.40 8.33
C THR A 57 18.19 -26.33 7.92
N ASN A 58 17.37 -25.93 6.94
CA ASN A 58 16.12 -26.60 6.54
C ASN A 58 15.12 -26.81 7.71
N ASP A 59 15.14 -25.95 8.72
CA ASP A 59 14.17 -25.97 9.83
C ASP A 59 12.84 -25.36 9.38
N THR A 60 11.96 -26.20 8.86
CA THR A 60 10.64 -25.76 8.37
C THR A 60 9.69 -25.27 9.46
N VAL A 61 9.90 -25.67 10.73
CA VAL A 61 9.06 -25.23 11.85
C VAL A 61 9.44 -23.80 12.20
N GLN A 62 10.73 -23.56 12.44
CA GLN A 62 11.24 -22.24 12.75
C GLN A 62 11.01 -21.26 11.59
N LEU A 63 11.20 -21.72 10.34
CA LEU A 63 10.90 -20.92 9.16
C LEU A 63 9.44 -20.43 9.17
N LYS A 64 8.49 -21.32 9.46
CA LYS A 64 7.07 -20.96 9.50
C LYS A 64 6.76 -19.99 10.65
N GLU A 65 7.36 -20.20 11.82
CA GLU A 65 7.21 -19.31 12.98
C GLU A 65 7.73 -17.90 12.68
N SER A 66 8.93 -17.79 12.11
CA SER A 66 9.53 -16.50 11.78
C SER A 66 8.75 -15.76 10.69
N VAL A 67 8.29 -16.45 9.64
CA VAL A 67 7.41 -15.84 8.63
C VAL A 67 6.06 -15.40 9.24
N THR A 68 5.51 -16.17 10.19
CA THR A 68 4.28 -15.77 10.91
C THR A 68 4.52 -14.55 11.78
N SER A 69 5.70 -14.42 12.40
CA SER A 69 6.10 -13.23 13.16
C SER A 69 6.11 -11.99 12.25
N VAL A 70 6.72 -12.07 11.07
CA VAL A 70 6.70 -10.99 10.06
C VAL A 70 5.27 -10.62 9.69
N GLN A 71 4.39 -11.60 9.44
CA GLN A 71 2.99 -11.35 9.13
C GLN A 71 2.29 -10.51 10.21
N VAL A 72 2.49 -10.86 11.49
CA VAL A 72 1.90 -10.10 12.60
C VAL A 72 2.43 -8.67 12.63
N SER A 73 3.75 -8.49 12.55
CA SER A 73 4.39 -7.17 12.57
C SER A 73 3.93 -6.28 11.40
N VAL A 74 3.86 -6.83 10.18
CA VAL A 74 3.44 -6.07 9.00
C VAL A 74 1.94 -5.77 9.03
N THR A 75 1.10 -6.66 9.59
CA THR A 75 -0.33 -6.37 9.80
C THR A 75 -0.53 -5.22 10.80
N GLN A 76 0.29 -5.18 11.84
CA GLN A 76 0.31 -4.07 12.79
C GLN A 76 0.76 -2.77 12.11
N LEU A 77 1.82 -2.81 11.31
CA LEU A 77 2.26 -1.65 10.52
C LEU A 77 1.18 -1.14 9.58
N LYS A 78 0.48 -2.03 8.87
CA LYS A 78 -0.64 -1.66 8.01
C LYS A 78 -1.68 -0.83 8.77
N THR A 79 -2.09 -1.32 9.94
CA THR A 79 -3.08 -0.62 10.80
C THR A 79 -2.60 0.78 11.21
N ILE A 80 -1.30 0.94 11.46
CA ILE A 80 -0.70 2.23 11.84
C ILE A 80 -0.67 3.17 10.64
N VAL A 81 -0.19 2.68 9.49
CA VAL A 81 -0.06 3.47 8.26
C VAL A 81 -1.43 3.95 7.75
N GLU A 82 -2.49 3.15 7.91
CA GLU A 82 -3.87 3.56 7.59
C GLU A 82 -4.35 4.80 8.35
N SER A 83 -3.69 5.16 9.47
CA SER A 83 -3.98 6.36 10.25
C SER A 83 -3.07 7.54 9.97
N PHE A 84 -2.10 7.41 9.06
CA PHE A 84 -1.17 8.49 8.74
C PHE A 84 -1.87 9.64 8.01
N ASP A 85 -1.37 10.84 8.27
CA ASP A 85 -1.50 11.96 7.35
C ASP A 85 -0.22 12.07 6.48
N GLY A 86 -0.21 13.02 5.55
CA GLY A 86 0.94 13.23 4.67
C GLY A 86 2.25 13.60 5.40
N SER A 87 2.17 14.24 6.57
CA SER A 87 3.32 14.60 7.38
C SER A 87 3.92 13.37 8.07
N SER A 88 3.08 12.54 8.68
CA SER A 88 3.49 11.26 9.28
C SER A 88 4.07 10.32 8.23
N ALA A 89 3.45 10.21 7.06
CA ALA A 89 3.97 9.37 5.98
C ALA A 89 5.33 9.87 5.48
N THR A 90 5.52 11.17 5.32
CA THR A 90 6.83 11.74 4.96
C THR A 90 7.88 11.45 6.04
N THR A 91 7.51 11.64 7.31
CA THR A 91 8.40 11.41 8.47
C THR A 91 8.86 9.96 8.56
N HIS A 92 7.94 9.01 8.35
CA HIS A 92 8.22 7.58 8.53
C HIS A 92 8.61 6.85 7.24
N LYS A 93 8.66 7.55 6.10
CA LYS A 93 8.98 6.97 4.78
C LYS A 93 10.23 6.11 4.83
N THR A 94 11.34 6.63 5.34
CA THR A 94 12.63 5.91 5.38
C THR A 94 12.53 4.59 6.16
N THR A 95 11.83 4.60 7.30
CA THR A 95 11.64 3.39 8.12
C THR A 95 10.75 2.38 7.40
N VAL A 96 9.69 2.83 6.75
CA VAL A 96 8.83 1.95 5.95
C VAL A 96 9.58 1.35 4.76
N VAL A 97 10.41 2.12 4.06
CA VAL A 97 11.31 1.62 3.02
C VAL A 97 12.24 0.55 3.59
N GLY A 98 12.82 0.75 4.77
CA GLY A 98 13.62 -0.27 5.45
C GLY A 98 12.84 -1.58 5.69
N ILE A 99 11.58 -1.49 6.09
CA ILE A 99 10.71 -2.66 6.30
C ILE A 99 10.41 -3.38 4.97
N PHE A 100 10.20 -2.66 3.87
CA PHE A 100 10.08 -3.25 2.52
C PHE A 100 11.37 -3.95 2.10
N SER A 101 12.54 -3.36 2.39
CA SER A 101 13.85 -3.98 2.12
C SER A 101 14.03 -5.32 2.85
N SER A 102 13.68 -5.37 4.15
CA SER A 102 13.67 -6.63 4.92
C SER A 102 12.74 -7.66 4.28
N TYR A 103 11.55 -7.24 3.87
CA TYR A 103 10.60 -8.10 3.17
C TYR A 103 11.16 -8.65 1.85
N PHE A 104 11.82 -7.82 1.05
CA PHE A 104 12.41 -8.28 -0.21
C PHE A 104 13.56 -9.27 0.01
N THR A 105 14.39 -9.03 1.02
CA THR A 105 15.42 -9.96 1.45
C THR A 105 14.82 -11.31 1.86
N MET A 106 13.71 -11.28 2.61
CA MET A 106 12.96 -12.47 3.00
C MET A 106 12.40 -13.23 1.77
N ILE A 107 11.77 -12.52 0.82
CA ILE A 107 11.24 -13.09 -0.42
C ILE A 107 12.35 -13.79 -1.21
N ASN A 108 13.49 -13.11 -1.41
CA ASN A 108 14.63 -13.68 -2.11
C ASN A 108 15.10 -14.98 -1.45
N THR A 109 15.31 -14.94 -0.13
CA THR A 109 15.77 -16.10 0.66
C THR A 109 14.81 -17.29 0.53
N ILE A 110 13.50 -17.06 0.70
CA ILE A 110 12.49 -18.13 0.65
C ILE A 110 12.33 -18.66 -0.77
N SER A 111 12.45 -17.81 -1.80
CA SER A 111 12.33 -18.22 -3.21
C SER A 111 13.42 -19.21 -3.65
N GLU A 112 14.62 -19.08 -3.07
CA GLU A 112 15.77 -19.95 -3.34
C GLU A 112 15.77 -21.23 -2.49
N THR A 113 14.91 -21.31 -1.47
CA THR A 113 14.89 -22.41 -0.51
C THR A 113 14.01 -23.58 -0.99
N PRO A 114 14.51 -24.82 -0.98
CA PRO A 114 13.71 -26.00 -1.29
C PRO A 114 12.47 -26.10 -0.38
N ASN A 115 11.29 -26.20 -0.97
CA ASN A 115 9.99 -26.19 -0.28
C ASN A 115 9.60 -24.88 0.43
N GLY A 116 10.40 -23.81 0.36
CA GLY A 116 10.10 -22.54 1.03
C GLY A 116 8.71 -21.99 0.67
N LYS A 117 8.40 -21.99 -0.64
CA LYS A 117 7.06 -21.69 -1.17
C LYS A 117 5.97 -22.51 -0.49
N ARG A 118 6.11 -23.83 -0.47
CA ARG A 118 5.08 -24.75 0.07
C ARG A 118 4.84 -24.51 1.56
N VAL A 119 5.90 -24.28 2.33
CA VAL A 119 5.81 -24.08 3.78
C VAL A 119 5.15 -22.74 4.13
N CYS A 120 5.44 -21.69 3.35
CA CYS A 120 5.13 -20.31 3.71
C CYS A 120 4.04 -19.64 2.84
N GLN A 121 3.50 -20.31 1.81
CA GLN A 121 2.65 -19.68 0.78
C GLN A 121 1.54 -18.81 1.36
N GLN A 122 0.81 -19.33 2.35
CA GLN A 122 -0.35 -18.64 2.92
C GLN A 122 0.09 -17.33 3.61
N GLN A 123 1.11 -17.40 4.47
CA GLN A 123 1.63 -16.24 5.18
C GLN A 123 2.23 -15.23 4.20
N LEU A 124 2.97 -15.70 3.19
CA LEU A 124 3.56 -14.84 2.16
C LEU A 124 2.50 -14.06 1.38
N SER A 125 1.37 -14.67 1.03
CA SER A 125 0.25 -13.97 0.38
C SER A 125 -0.29 -12.85 1.26
N GLN A 126 -0.52 -13.13 2.55
CA GLN A 126 -1.07 -12.15 3.50
C GLN A 126 -0.09 -11.01 3.81
N ILE A 127 1.20 -11.32 3.89
CA ILE A 127 2.26 -10.32 4.02
C ILE A 127 2.27 -9.42 2.77
N ASN A 128 2.23 -10.01 1.58
CA ASN A 128 2.25 -9.28 0.32
C ASN A 128 1.03 -8.36 0.16
N GLU A 129 -0.16 -8.83 0.53
CA GLU A 129 -1.39 -8.02 0.57
C GLU A 129 -1.26 -6.84 1.54
N SER A 130 -0.59 -7.05 2.68
CA SER A 130 -0.37 -5.97 3.65
C SER A 130 0.59 -4.92 3.12
N PHE A 131 1.68 -5.33 2.45
CA PHE A 131 2.59 -4.40 1.78
C PHE A 131 1.94 -3.64 0.63
N LEU A 132 1.10 -4.31 -0.16
CA LEU A 132 0.29 -3.66 -1.20
C LEU A 132 -0.65 -2.59 -0.61
N SER A 133 -1.28 -2.89 0.52
CA SER A 133 -2.13 -1.93 1.24
C SER A 133 -1.32 -0.73 1.75
N ILE A 134 -0.14 -0.99 2.33
CA ILE A 134 0.77 0.07 2.82
C ILE A 134 1.22 0.96 1.67
N SER A 135 1.68 0.37 0.55
CA SER A 135 2.12 1.15 -0.61
C SER A 135 0.98 1.96 -1.23
N SER A 136 -0.26 1.43 -1.23
CA SER A 136 -1.44 2.19 -1.65
C SER A 136 -1.67 3.43 -0.79
N VAL A 137 -1.56 3.34 0.53
CA VAL A 137 -1.73 4.51 1.42
C VAL A 137 -0.68 5.58 1.11
N TYR A 138 0.58 5.18 0.98
CA TYR A 138 1.65 6.11 0.60
C TYR A 138 1.41 6.75 -0.78
N SER A 139 0.92 5.97 -1.76
CA SER A 139 0.57 6.48 -3.09
C SER A 139 -0.55 7.53 -3.03
N THR A 140 -1.58 7.33 -2.19
CA THR A 140 -2.63 8.36 -1.98
C THR A 140 -2.11 9.67 -1.39
N MET A 141 -0.95 9.63 -0.73
CA MET A 141 -0.26 10.79 -0.17
C MET A 141 0.78 11.37 -1.14
N GLY A 142 0.83 10.88 -2.38
CA GLY A 142 1.78 11.30 -3.40
C GLY A 142 3.20 10.74 -3.22
N ILE A 143 3.38 9.76 -2.33
CA ILE A 143 4.68 9.12 -2.08
C ILE A 143 4.71 7.77 -2.80
N ASP A 144 5.53 7.70 -3.83
CA ASP A 144 5.77 6.47 -4.58
C ASP A 144 6.90 5.66 -3.94
N LEU A 145 6.54 4.63 -3.16
CA LEU A 145 7.52 3.73 -2.54
C LEU A 145 8.25 2.84 -3.56
N GLN A 146 7.68 2.59 -4.75
CA GLN A 146 8.32 1.73 -5.75
C GLN A 146 9.60 2.38 -6.28
N LYS A 147 9.62 3.71 -6.42
CA LYS A 147 10.79 4.48 -6.88
C LYS A 147 12.04 4.25 -6.02
N GLU A 148 11.87 3.98 -4.73
CA GLU A 148 12.98 3.73 -3.81
C GLU A 148 13.73 2.41 -4.12
N PHE A 149 13.10 1.52 -4.89
CA PHE A 149 13.66 0.21 -5.24
C PHE A 149 13.91 0.04 -6.73
N GLN A 150 13.73 1.08 -7.54
CA GLN A 150 14.03 1.02 -8.96
C GLN A 150 15.53 0.79 -9.17
N GLY A 151 15.88 -0.32 -9.82
CA GLY A 151 17.27 -0.72 -10.01
C GLY A 151 17.95 -1.28 -8.76
N SER A 152 17.23 -1.42 -7.63
CA SER A 152 17.75 -2.10 -6.44
C SER A 152 17.82 -3.61 -6.70
N PRO A 153 18.94 -4.27 -6.36
CA PRO A 153 19.04 -5.74 -6.45
C PRO A 153 18.13 -6.45 -5.43
N GLU A 154 17.66 -5.75 -4.40
CA GLU A 154 16.79 -6.31 -3.36
C GLU A 154 15.42 -6.66 -3.93
N TYR A 155 14.84 -5.77 -4.76
CA TYR A 155 13.56 -6.02 -5.40
C TYR A 155 13.71 -6.89 -6.65
N ASN A 156 13.69 -8.21 -6.45
CA ASN A 156 13.81 -9.19 -7.52
C ASN A 156 12.45 -9.74 -7.93
N THR A 157 11.90 -9.26 -9.05
CA THR A 157 10.60 -9.71 -9.57
C THR A 157 10.52 -11.22 -9.82
N LYS A 158 11.63 -11.86 -10.19
CA LYS A 158 11.66 -13.32 -10.40
C LYS A 158 11.41 -14.10 -9.11
N ALA A 159 11.87 -13.59 -7.97
CA ALA A 159 11.63 -14.22 -6.67
C ALA A 159 10.13 -14.19 -6.30
N PHE A 160 9.46 -13.06 -6.59
CA PHE A 160 8.00 -12.94 -6.45
C PHE A 160 7.27 -13.92 -7.38
N ASP A 161 7.66 -14.00 -8.66
CA ASP A 161 7.07 -14.93 -9.63
C ASP A 161 7.23 -16.39 -9.20
N GLN A 162 8.42 -16.79 -8.72
CA GLN A 162 8.68 -18.13 -8.20
C GLN A 162 7.75 -18.48 -7.03
N LEU A 163 7.51 -17.52 -6.14
CA LEU A 163 6.60 -17.65 -5.01
C LEU A 163 5.12 -17.46 -5.40
N GLY A 164 4.83 -17.07 -6.64
CA GLY A 164 3.47 -16.81 -7.11
C GLY A 164 2.81 -15.63 -6.41
N LEU A 165 3.59 -14.60 -6.10
CA LEU A 165 3.15 -13.38 -5.44
C LEU A 165 3.11 -12.24 -6.46
N PRO A 166 2.07 -11.38 -6.46
CA PRO A 166 2.08 -10.17 -7.28
C PRO A 166 3.05 -9.13 -6.70
N PRO A 167 3.47 -8.12 -7.49
CA PRO A 167 4.23 -6.99 -6.98
C PRO A 167 3.57 -6.34 -5.74
N PRO A 168 4.34 -5.96 -4.71
CA PRO A 168 3.80 -5.39 -3.47
C PRO A 168 3.58 -3.87 -3.54
N PHE A 169 3.47 -3.32 -4.75
CA PHE A 169 3.31 -1.89 -5.00
C PHE A 169 1.97 -1.64 -5.68
N ALA A 170 1.22 -0.65 -5.19
CA ALA A 170 0.01 -0.19 -5.85
C ALA A 170 0.35 0.43 -7.21
N GLU A 171 -0.48 0.18 -8.22
CA GLU A 171 -0.34 0.86 -9.50
C GLU A 171 -0.60 2.37 -9.31
N ASN A 172 0.38 3.20 -9.69
CA ASN A 172 0.24 4.64 -9.58
C ASN A 172 -0.86 5.14 -10.55
N SER A 173 -2.08 5.29 -10.05
CA SER A 173 -3.18 5.96 -10.78
C SER A 173 -2.87 7.43 -11.12
N ALA A 174 -1.81 8.02 -10.58
CA ALA A 174 -1.36 9.39 -10.88
C ALA A 174 -0.61 9.52 -12.21
N ALA A 175 -0.19 8.42 -12.85
CA ALA A 175 0.44 8.47 -14.18
C ALA A 175 -0.59 8.65 -15.32
N ALA A 176 -1.87 8.36 -15.09
CA ALA A 176 -2.92 8.50 -16.09
C ALA A 176 -3.40 9.95 -16.29
N ALA A 177 -3.08 10.87 -15.39
CA ALA A 177 -3.57 12.26 -15.44
C ALA A 177 -2.68 13.22 -16.25
N ASN A 178 -1.51 12.79 -16.75
CA ASN A 178 -0.57 13.64 -17.49
C ASN A 178 -0.30 13.12 -18.93
N ALA A 179 -1.11 12.20 -19.45
CA ALA A 179 -0.95 11.63 -20.79
C ALA A 179 -2.05 12.04 -21.79
N GLU A 180 -2.93 12.99 -21.43
CA GLU A 180 -3.94 13.56 -22.32
C GLU A 180 -3.87 15.10 -22.31
N GLU A 181 -2.75 15.67 -22.73
CA GLU A 181 -2.73 17.08 -23.16
C GLU A 181 -1.60 17.38 -24.15
N GLU A 182 -1.45 16.58 -25.21
CA GLU A 182 -0.77 17.07 -26.42
C GLU A 182 -1.16 16.25 -27.66
N SER A 183 -2.31 16.56 -28.27
CA SER A 183 -2.55 16.45 -29.72
C SER A 183 -3.99 16.81 -30.06
N THR A 184 -4.22 18.08 -30.40
CA THR A 184 -4.99 18.53 -31.58
C THR A 184 -5.18 20.04 -31.49
N SER A 185 -4.31 20.80 -32.14
CA SER A 185 -4.64 22.14 -32.63
C SER A 185 -4.64 22.05 -34.15
N ASP A 186 -5.78 21.68 -34.71
CA ASP A 186 -6.10 21.89 -36.12
C ASP A 186 -7.27 22.89 -36.15
N GLY A 187 -6.91 24.16 -35.98
CA GLY A 187 -7.84 25.28 -35.98
C GLY A 187 -8.23 25.63 -37.40
N LYS A 188 -9.34 25.05 -37.88
CA LYS A 188 -10.07 25.52 -39.06
C LYS A 188 -11.25 26.35 -38.60
N GLU A 189 -11.17 27.68 -38.70
CA GLU A 189 -12.33 28.57 -38.55
C GLU A 189 -12.59 29.40 -39.82
N THR A 190 -13.70 28.98 -40.41
CA THR A 190 -14.75 29.61 -41.20
C THR A 190 -14.69 31.07 -41.65
N SER A 191 -15.17 31.21 -42.89
CA SER A 191 -15.59 32.40 -43.63
C SER A 191 -16.65 33.22 -42.90
N GLU A 192 -16.49 34.54 -42.89
CA GLU A 192 -17.59 35.49 -42.66
C GLU A 192 -17.67 36.50 -43.82
N LYS A 193 -18.91 36.72 -44.24
CA LYS A 193 -19.36 37.44 -45.43
C LYS A 193 -19.74 38.86 -45.02
N ALA A 194 -19.28 39.88 -45.73
CA ALA A 194 -19.88 41.21 -45.68
C ALA A 194 -20.08 41.70 -47.11
N ASP A 195 -21.35 41.92 -47.43
CA ASP A 195 -21.89 42.42 -48.68
C ASP A 195 -22.61 43.71 -48.31
N GLN A 196 -22.23 44.85 -48.90
CA GLN A 196 -23.12 46.00 -49.06
C GLN A 196 -22.57 46.98 -50.10
N ASP A 197 -23.35 47.12 -51.16
CA ASP A 197 -23.36 48.17 -52.19
C ASP A 197 -23.31 49.60 -51.63
N GLU A 198 -22.52 50.47 -52.28
CA GLU A 198 -23.00 51.65 -53.05
C GLU A 198 -21.89 52.14 -54.01
#